data_AF-A0A662JU21-F1
#
_entry.id   AF-A0A662JU21-F1
#
_cell.length_a   1.000
_cell.length_b   1.000
_cell.length_c   1.000
_cell.angle_alpha   90.00
_cell.angle_beta   90.00
_cell.angle_gamma   90.00
#
_symmetry.space_group_name_H-M   'P 1'
#
loop_
_entity.id
_entity.type
_entity.pdbx_description
1 polymer ?
#
loop_
_entity_poly.entity_id
_entity_poly.type
_entity_poly.pdbx_seq_one_letter_code
_entity_poly.pdbx_strand_id
1 'polypeptide(L)'
;SAVLAVKEANAEYQVTQIPDLLGYLQRETELTRSTLAEILIQSGRLGEVPTNPQQFLDQAVQAIKKALNQLIIDGVKYEKIAGEEYEMLLFEEKEIEGYLSRLLQVHKSIYDAIEFESETEKRFAEVLDQREDIKLFIKLPRWFTVDTPIGPYNPDWAIVKQEDDGEEKLYLVTETKATKEELQLRAGEWKKIQCGKAHFDALDVKFKHAVSPEEI
;
A
#
# COMPACT_ATOMS: atom_id res chain seq x y z
N SER A 1 60.58 52.37 -1.03
CA SER A 1 59.83 51.89 -2.20
C SER A 1 59.41 50.47 -1.98
N ALA A 2 58.10 50.23 -1.92
CA ALA A 2 57.52 48.90 -1.80
C ALA A 2 57.45 48.25 -3.19
N VAL A 3 57.92 47.00 -3.32
CA VAL A 3 57.61 46.16 -4.47
C VAL A 3 56.65 45.08 -3.99
N LEU A 4 55.43 45.16 -4.52
CA LEU A 4 54.30 44.28 -4.26
C LEU A 4 54.55 42.94 -4.99
N ALA A 5 54.82 41.87 -4.26
CA ALA A 5 54.84 40.52 -4.83
C ALA A 5 53.40 39.98 -4.84
N VAL A 6 52.84 39.87 -6.04
CA VAL A 6 51.52 39.30 -6.31
C VAL A 6 51.56 37.81 -5.93
N LYS A 7 50.72 37.40 -4.97
CA LYS A 7 50.43 35.98 -4.73
C LYS A 7 49.44 35.53 -5.80
N GLU A 8 49.91 34.71 -6.73
CA GLU A 8 49.01 33.93 -7.58
C GLU A 8 48.28 32.90 -6.71
N ALA A 9 46.96 33.04 -6.61
CA ALA A 9 46.09 32.03 -6.03
C ALA A 9 45.80 30.98 -7.10
N ASN A 10 46.51 29.85 -7.04
CA ASN A 10 46.11 28.64 -7.75
C ASN A 10 44.81 28.13 -7.11
N ALA A 11 43.68 28.37 -7.77
CA ALA A 11 42.44 27.68 -7.43
C ALA A 11 42.58 26.23 -7.87
N GLU A 12 42.81 25.33 -6.92
CA GLU A 12 42.72 23.88 -7.15
C GLU A 12 41.28 23.53 -7.53
N TYR A 13 41.03 23.33 -8.83
CA TYR A 13 39.82 22.65 -9.29
C TYR A 13 39.87 21.21 -8.77
N GLN A 14 39.18 20.94 -7.66
CA GLN A 14 38.86 19.57 -7.30
C GLN A 14 37.97 19.01 -8.42
N VAL A 15 38.53 18.11 -9.23
CA VAL A 15 37.78 17.34 -10.22
C VAL A 15 36.87 16.40 -9.43
N THR A 16 35.66 16.85 -9.11
CA THR A 16 34.63 15.97 -8.56
C THR A 16 34.35 14.92 -9.61
N GLN A 17 34.77 13.68 -9.37
CA GLN A 17 34.48 12.59 -10.29
C GLN A 17 32.97 12.35 -10.29
N ILE A 18 32.30 12.78 -11.34
CA ILE A 18 30.87 12.55 -11.54
C ILE A 18 30.71 11.07 -11.90
N PRO A 19 30.02 10.25 -11.08
CA PRO A 19 29.79 8.85 -11.37
C PRO A 19 28.90 8.66 -12.61
N ASP A 20 28.89 7.46 -13.22
CA ASP A 20 27.96 7.13 -14.30
C ASP A 20 26.51 7.12 -13.79
N LEU A 21 25.87 8.28 -13.84
CA LEU A 21 24.52 8.50 -13.33
C LEU A 21 23.52 7.57 -14.02
N LEU A 22 23.59 7.48 -15.35
CA LEU A 22 22.67 6.68 -16.15
C LEU A 22 22.87 5.19 -15.89
N GLY A 23 24.12 4.74 -15.81
CA GLY A 23 24.42 3.34 -15.49
C GLY A 23 23.93 2.95 -14.09
N TYR A 24 24.05 3.83 -13.10
CA TYR A 24 23.51 3.60 -11.77
C TYR A 24 21.98 3.52 -11.78
N LEU A 25 21.31 4.54 -12.32
CA LEU A 25 19.85 4.58 -12.37
C LEU A 25 19.25 3.43 -13.18
N GLN A 26 19.90 3.02 -14.27
CA GLN A 26 19.46 1.90 -15.09
C GLN A 26 19.50 0.57 -14.32
N ARG A 27 20.55 0.31 -13.55
CA ARG A 27 20.62 -0.91 -12.71
C ARG A 27 19.55 -0.91 -11.63
N GLU A 28 19.25 0.25 -11.07
CA GLU A 28 18.29 0.37 -9.98
C GLU A 28 16.83 0.38 -10.43
N THR A 29 16.53 0.80 -11.66
CA THR A 29 15.14 1.05 -12.13
C THR A 29 14.75 0.24 -13.35
N GLU A 30 15.69 -0.45 -13.98
CA GLU A 30 15.53 -1.22 -15.24
C GLU A 30 15.04 -0.39 -16.44
N LEU A 31 15.00 0.94 -16.32
CA LEU A 31 14.61 1.85 -17.39
C LEU A 31 15.71 2.03 -18.44
N THR A 32 15.30 2.32 -19.67
CA THR A 32 16.25 2.63 -20.75
C THR A 32 17.03 3.91 -20.46
N ARG A 33 18.29 3.98 -20.92
CA ARG A 33 19.13 5.18 -20.77
C ARG A 33 18.48 6.43 -21.37
N SER A 34 17.74 6.30 -22.48
CA SER A 34 17.00 7.40 -23.10
C SER A 34 15.91 7.95 -22.19
N THR A 35 15.10 7.08 -21.58
CA THR A 35 14.05 7.47 -20.64
C THR A 35 14.65 8.14 -19.40
N LEU A 36 15.74 7.59 -18.86
CA LEU A 36 16.42 8.17 -17.71
C LEU A 36 17.03 9.53 -18.01
N ALA A 37 17.67 9.69 -19.17
CA ALA A 37 18.20 10.98 -19.61
C ALA A 37 17.09 12.01 -19.74
N GLU A 38 15.96 11.64 -20.33
CA GLU A 38 14.79 12.50 -20.47
C GLU A 38 14.22 12.92 -19.11
N ILE A 39 14.01 11.97 -18.18
CA ILE A 39 13.56 12.24 -16.81
C ILE A 39 14.50 13.24 -16.12
N LEU A 40 15.81 13.00 -16.19
CA LEU A 40 16.80 13.87 -15.55
C LEU A 40 16.83 15.27 -16.17
N ILE A 41 16.75 15.39 -17.50
CA ILE A 41 16.71 16.69 -18.19
C ILE A 41 15.44 17.45 -17.82
N GLN A 42 14.28 16.80 -17.90
CA GLN A 42 12.99 17.41 -17.59
C GLN A 42 12.86 17.77 -16.10
N SER A 43 13.58 17.08 -15.21
CA SER A 43 13.59 17.43 -13.79
C SER A 43 14.17 18.83 -13.52
N GLY A 44 15.06 19.34 -14.39
CA GLY A 44 15.76 20.61 -14.19
C GLY A 44 16.78 20.61 -13.05
N ARG A 45 17.02 19.47 -12.40
CA ARG A 45 17.83 19.36 -11.17
C ARG A 45 19.27 18.87 -11.40
N LEU A 46 19.69 18.72 -12.65
CA LEU A 46 21.06 18.27 -12.99
C LEU A 46 22.16 19.17 -12.39
N GLY A 47 21.86 20.44 -12.10
CA GLY A 47 22.79 21.35 -11.42
C GLY A 47 23.13 20.95 -9.98
N GLU A 48 22.36 20.07 -9.35
CA GLU A 48 22.59 19.58 -7.97
C GLU A 48 23.60 18.41 -7.92
N VAL A 49 23.88 17.77 -9.05
CA VAL A 49 24.77 16.60 -9.13
C VAL A 49 26.15 16.88 -8.53
N PRO A 50 26.85 18.00 -8.85
CA PRO A 50 28.20 18.24 -8.33
C PRO A 50 28.23 18.50 -6.81
N THR A 51 27.10 18.87 -6.21
CA THR A 51 27.00 19.15 -4.76
C THR A 51 27.08 17.87 -3.95
N ASN A 52 26.30 16.85 -4.33
CA ASN A 52 26.33 15.53 -3.68
C ASN A 52 25.81 14.45 -4.66
N PRO A 53 26.68 13.87 -5.49
CA PRO A 53 26.27 12.93 -6.54
C PRO A 53 25.52 11.70 -6.00
N GLN A 54 25.95 11.15 -4.86
CA GLN A 54 25.33 9.95 -4.29
C GLN A 54 23.92 10.25 -3.79
N GLN A 55 23.74 11.33 -3.05
CA GLN A 55 22.42 11.72 -2.54
C GLN A 55 21.45 12.05 -3.69
N PHE A 56 21.94 12.70 -4.75
CA PHE A 56 21.14 12.95 -5.95
C PHE A 56 20.66 11.63 -6.57
N LEU A 57 21.56 10.66 -6.72
CA LEU A 57 21.22 9.33 -7.26
C LEU A 57 20.20 8.60 -6.39
N ASP A 58 20.39 8.56 -5.07
CA ASP A 58 19.48 7.89 -4.15
C ASP A 58 18.06 8.51 -4.23
N GLN A 59 17.97 9.83 -4.26
CA GLN A 59 16.70 10.55 -4.40
C GLN A 59 16.05 10.33 -5.76
N ALA A 60 16.84 10.34 -6.84
CA ALA A 60 16.34 10.09 -8.19
C ALA A 60 15.79 8.65 -8.32
N VAL A 61 16.49 7.65 -7.79
CA VAL A 61 16.00 6.26 -7.74
C VAL A 61 14.68 6.18 -6.99
N GLN A 62 14.59 6.78 -5.80
CA GLN A 62 13.35 6.76 -5.01
C GLN A 62 12.18 7.42 -5.75
N ALA A 63 12.41 8.57 -6.38
CA ALA A 63 11.39 9.28 -7.14
C ALA A 63 10.91 8.47 -8.35
N ILE A 64 11.84 7.89 -9.12
CA ILE A 64 11.54 7.07 -10.30
C ILE A 64 10.78 5.80 -9.89
N LYS A 65 11.27 5.05 -8.89
CA LYS A 65 10.58 3.84 -8.38
C LYS A 65 9.18 4.18 -7.87
N LYS A 66 9.00 5.32 -7.19
CA LYS A 66 7.69 5.77 -6.72
C LYS A 66 6.71 6.00 -7.88
N ALA A 67 7.18 6.65 -8.95
CA ALA A 67 6.40 6.91 -10.16
C ALA A 67 6.07 5.61 -10.91
N LEU A 68 7.06 4.71 -11.10
CA LEU A 68 6.83 3.40 -11.72
C LEU A 68 5.80 2.58 -10.97
N ASN A 69 5.93 2.49 -9.64
CA ASN A 69 4.96 1.81 -8.81
C ASN A 69 3.57 2.42 -8.92
N GLN A 70 3.45 3.74 -9.12
CA GLN A 70 2.15 4.37 -9.33
C GLN A 70 1.55 3.95 -10.69
N LEU A 71 2.35 4.00 -11.76
CA LEU A 71 1.93 3.60 -13.10
C LEU A 71 1.46 2.14 -13.16
N ILE A 72 2.17 1.24 -12.47
CA ILE A 72 1.80 -0.17 -12.38
C ILE A 72 0.42 -0.35 -11.72
N ILE A 73 0.14 0.43 -10.69
CA ILE A 73 -1.14 0.37 -9.95
C ILE A 73 -2.27 0.99 -10.77
N ASP A 74 -2.03 2.16 -11.36
CA ASP A 74 -3.02 2.84 -12.20
C ASP A 74 -3.40 1.98 -13.43
N GLY A 75 -2.46 1.16 -13.92
CA GLY A 75 -2.65 0.24 -15.03
C GLY A 75 -3.09 -1.17 -14.64
N VAL A 76 -3.25 -1.49 -13.35
CA VAL A 76 -3.61 -2.85 -12.92
C VAL A 76 -5.00 -3.22 -13.43
N LYS A 77 -5.12 -4.41 -14.01
CA LYS A 77 -6.39 -4.99 -14.42
C LYS A 77 -6.44 -6.42 -13.90
N TYR A 78 -7.58 -6.80 -13.34
CA TYR A 78 -7.84 -8.14 -12.86
C TYR A 78 -8.83 -8.82 -13.80
N GLU A 79 -8.55 -10.07 -14.15
CA GLU A 79 -9.43 -10.92 -14.94
C GLU A 79 -9.80 -12.14 -14.09
N LYS A 80 -11.08 -12.54 -14.12
CA LYS A 80 -11.52 -13.75 -13.43
C LYS A 80 -10.94 -14.97 -14.13
N ILE A 81 -10.10 -15.74 -13.45
CA ILE A 81 -9.64 -17.05 -13.92
C ILE A 81 -10.72 -18.08 -13.56
N ALA A 82 -11.19 -18.84 -14.55
CA ALA A 82 -12.23 -19.84 -14.32
C ALA A 82 -11.74 -20.94 -13.36
N GLY A 83 -12.43 -21.09 -12.22
CA GLY A 83 -12.15 -22.13 -11.22
C GLY A 83 -11.25 -21.70 -10.06
N GLU A 84 -10.74 -20.47 -10.05
CA GLU A 84 -10.03 -19.94 -8.87
C GLU A 84 -11.02 -19.21 -7.95
N GLU A 85 -11.60 -19.96 -7.02
CA GLU A 85 -12.45 -19.45 -5.95
C GLU A 85 -11.92 -19.98 -4.61
N TYR A 86 -11.90 -19.14 -3.57
CA TYR A 86 -11.56 -19.61 -2.23
C TYR A 86 -12.71 -20.47 -1.70
N GLU A 87 -12.44 -21.76 -1.46
CA GLU A 87 -13.44 -22.68 -0.92
C GLU A 87 -13.78 -22.35 0.53
N MET A 88 -15.08 -22.43 0.90
CA MET A 88 -15.53 -22.19 2.28
C MET A 88 -14.86 -23.14 3.30
N LEU A 89 -14.43 -24.33 2.88
CA LEU A 89 -13.72 -25.31 3.71
C LEU A 89 -12.42 -24.76 4.32
N LEU A 90 -11.79 -23.76 3.69
CA LEU A 90 -10.58 -23.11 4.21
C LEU A 90 -10.81 -22.36 5.54
N PHE A 91 -12.06 -21.96 5.82
CA PHE A 91 -12.44 -21.33 7.10
C PHE A 91 -12.63 -22.36 8.23
N GLU A 92 -12.93 -23.62 7.90
CA GLU A 92 -13.15 -24.72 8.86
C GLU A 92 -11.85 -25.44 9.22
N GLU A 93 -10.95 -25.67 8.26
CA GLU A 93 -9.69 -26.41 8.49
C GLU A 93 -8.68 -25.66 9.37
N LYS A 94 -8.81 -24.33 9.48
CA LYS A 94 -7.93 -23.48 10.29
C LYS A 94 -8.73 -22.87 11.43
N GLU A 95 -9.03 -23.66 12.45
CA GLU A 95 -9.54 -23.14 13.72
C GLU A 95 -8.62 -22.00 14.20
N ILE A 96 -9.23 -20.92 14.68
CA ILE A 96 -8.52 -19.76 15.19
C ILE A 96 -7.86 -20.16 16.53
N GLU A 97 -6.59 -20.56 16.48
CA GLU A 97 -5.74 -20.77 17.66
C GLU A 97 -5.35 -19.41 18.28
N GLY A 98 -6.33 -18.71 18.84
CA GLY A 98 -6.13 -17.43 19.52
C GLY A 98 -5.84 -17.61 21.02
N TYR A 99 -5.11 -16.67 21.62
CA TYR A 99 -5.06 -16.58 23.08
C TYR A 99 -6.47 -16.25 23.59
N LEU A 100 -6.99 -17.01 24.55
CA LEU A 100 -8.34 -16.80 25.15
C LEU A 100 -8.61 -15.34 25.57
N SER A 101 -7.57 -14.59 25.92
CA SER A 101 -7.65 -13.18 26.32
C SER A 101 -7.90 -12.19 25.17
N ARG A 102 -7.82 -12.64 23.91
CA ARG A 102 -7.99 -11.84 22.69
C ARG A 102 -9.17 -12.30 21.83
N LEU A 103 -10.06 -13.09 22.40
CA LEU A 103 -11.29 -13.53 21.73
C LEU A 103 -12.47 -12.67 22.17
N LEU A 104 -13.23 -12.18 21.20
CA LEU A 104 -14.51 -11.51 21.41
C LEU A 104 -15.62 -12.43 20.91
N GLN A 105 -16.56 -12.79 21.79
CA GLN A 105 -17.75 -13.53 21.38
C GLN A 105 -18.67 -12.64 20.53
N VAL A 106 -19.17 -13.20 19.44
CA VAL A 106 -20.02 -12.50 18.46
C VAL A 106 -21.13 -13.43 18.00
N HIS A 107 -22.24 -12.86 17.52
CA HIS A 107 -23.43 -13.61 17.13
C HIS A 107 -23.75 -13.52 15.64
N LYS A 108 -23.14 -12.58 14.92
CA LYS A 108 -23.35 -12.37 13.47
C LYS A 108 -22.12 -12.71 12.64
N SER A 109 -21.34 -13.69 13.06
CA SER A 109 -20.18 -14.22 12.33
C SER A 109 -20.35 -15.71 12.06
N ILE A 110 -19.55 -16.25 11.14
CA ILE A 110 -19.43 -17.71 10.95
C ILE A 110 -18.69 -18.40 12.11
N TYR A 111 -18.00 -17.62 12.94
CA TYR A 111 -17.30 -18.06 14.13
C TYR A 111 -18.01 -17.58 15.40
N ASP A 112 -18.01 -18.40 16.45
CA ASP A 112 -18.56 -18.03 17.77
C ASP A 112 -17.76 -16.91 18.45
N ALA A 113 -16.51 -16.74 18.05
CA ALA A 113 -15.64 -15.68 18.52
C ALA A 113 -14.68 -15.22 17.43
N ILE A 114 -14.26 -13.96 17.52
CA ILE A 114 -13.27 -13.35 16.63
C ILE A 114 -12.05 -12.96 17.44
N GLU A 115 -10.87 -13.29 16.92
CA GLU A 115 -9.61 -12.80 17.47
C GLU A 115 -9.38 -11.35 17.06
N PHE A 116 -9.05 -10.50 18.04
CA PHE A 116 -8.67 -9.11 17.80
C PHE A 116 -7.20 -8.87 18.19
N GLU A 117 -6.50 -8.07 17.39
CA GLU A 117 -5.12 -7.68 17.61
C GLU A 117 -5.00 -6.25 18.17
N SER A 118 -6.09 -5.48 18.16
CA SER A 118 -6.14 -4.12 18.70
C SER A 118 -7.50 -3.76 19.32
N GLU A 119 -7.53 -2.76 20.20
CA GLU A 119 -8.79 -2.23 20.76
C GLU A 119 -9.71 -1.65 19.69
N THR A 120 -9.15 -1.10 18.60
CA THR A 120 -9.95 -0.60 17.47
C THR A 120 -10.70 -1.73 16.80
N GLU A 121 -10.05 -2.86 16.53
CA GLU A 121 -10.67 -4.05 15.95
C GLU A 121 -11.74 -4.64 16.87
N LYS A 122 -11.46 -4.70 18.17
CA LYS A 122 -12.43 -5.16 19.15
C LYS A 122 -13.70 -4.31 19.12
N ARG A 123 -13.55 -2.99 19.22
CA ARG A 123 -14.69 -2.05 19.17
C ARG A 123 -15.42 -2.14 17.84
N PHE A 124 -14.69 -2.30 16.74
CA PHE A 124 -15.27 -2.46 15.41
C PHE A 124 -16.20 -3.68 15.36
N ALA A 125 -15.73 -4.83 15.82
CA ALA A 125 -16.52 -6.06 15.91
C ALA A 125 -17.74 -5.92 16.85
N GLU A 126 -17.57 -5.30 18.02
CA GLU A 126 -18.68 -5.05 18.96
C GLU A 126 -19.80 -4.21 18.32
N VAL A 127 -19.44 -3.17 17.56
CA VAL A 127 -20.43 -2.31 16.89
C VAL A 127 -21.13 -3.06 15.75
N LEU A 128 -20.40 -3.83 14.95
CA LEU A 128 -21.01 -4.63 13.88
C LEU A 128 -21.99 -5.67 14.43
N ASP A 129 -21.64 -6.32 15.54
CA ASP A 129 -22.51 -7.33 16.16
C ASP A 129 -23.81 -6.72 16.71
N GLN A 130 -23.78 -5.45 17.15
CA GLN A 130 -24.95 -4.75 17.68
C GLN A 130 -25.85 -4.15 16.60
N ARG A 131 -25.32 -3.85 15.41
CA ARG A 131 -26.06 -3.20 14.32
C ARG A 131 -27.09 -4.12 13.64
N GLU A 132 -28.36 -3.72 13.58
CA GLU A 132 -29.44 -4.53 13.00
C GLU A 132 -29.35 -4.69 11.47
N ASP A 133 -28.75 -3.70 10.80
CA ASP A 133 -28.53 -3.69 9.36
C ASP A 133 -27.35 -4.58 8.92
N ILE A 134 -26.52 -5.05 9.85
CA ILE A 134 -25.49 -6.04 9.57
C ILE A 134 -26.06 -7.45 9.74
N LYS A 135 -25.98 -8.26 8.69
CA LYS A 135 -26.44 -9.66 8.69
C LYS A 135 -25.33 -10.65 9.01
N LEU A 136 -24.14 -10.39 8.48
CA LEU A 136 -22.98 -11.23 8.68
C LEU A 136 -21.72 -10.37 8.63
N PHE A 137 -20.74 -10.66 9.46
CA PHE A 137 -19.40 -10.13 9.33
C PHE A 137 -18.35 -11.18 9.67
N ILE A 138 -17.21 -11.12 8.99
CA ILE A 138 -16.11 -12.07 9.14
C ILE A 138 -14.82 -11.26 9.20
N LYS A 139 -13.98 -11.53 10.22
CA LYS A 139 -12.58 -11.10 10.18
C LYS A 139 -11.85 -12.04 9.23
N LEU A 140 -11.32 -11.50 8.15
CA LEU A 140 -10.67 -12.31 7.13
C LEU A 140 -9.31 -12.81 7.66
N PRO A 141 -9.06 -14.12 7.58
CA PRO A 141 -7.81 -14.70 8.06
C PRO A 141 -6.64 -14.30 7.16
N ARG A 142 -5.43 -14.33 7.71
CA ARG A 142 -4.20 -13.88 7.03
C ARG A 142 -3.88 -14.61 5.71
N TRP A 143 -4.46 -15.79 5.49
CA TRP A 143 -4.30 -16.53 4.24
C TRP A 143 -5.14 -15.98 3.09
N PHE A 144 -6.15 -15.15 3.37
CA PHE A 144 -7.00 -14.52 2.37
C PHE A 144 -6.29 -13.29 1.79
N THR A 145 -5.60 -13.44 0.67
CA THR A 145 -4.79 -12.36 0.10
C THR A 145 -5.14 -12.11 -1.36
N VAL A 146 -5.25 -10.83 -1.71
CA VAL A 146 -5.22 -10.35 -3.09
C VAL A 146 -3.77 -10.19 -3.51
N ASP A 147 -3.39 -10.83 -4.61
CA ASP A 147 -2.08 -10.61 -5.21
C ASP A 147 -2.03 -9.21 -5.83
N THR A 148 -1.02 -8.45 -5.45
CA THR A 148 -0.75 -7.13 -6.02
C THR A 148 0.70 -7.05 -6.50
N PRO A 149 1.00 -6.21 -7.51
CA PRO A 149 2.37 -6.03 -8.00
C PRO A 149 3.37 -5.52 -6.95
N ILE A 150 2.89 -5.03 -5.80
CA ILE A 150 3.70 -4.51 -4.69
C ILE A 150 3.61 -5.40 -3.44
N GLY A 151 3.26 -6.67 -3.63
CA GLY A 151 3.15 -7.70 -2.59
C GLY A 151 1.70 -8.00 -2.18
N PRO A 152 1.46 -9.11 -1.48
CA PRO A 152 0.10 -9.52 -1.13
C PRO A 152 -0.60 -8.48 -0.25
N TYR A 153 -1.91 -8.42 -0.41
CA TYR A 153 -2.81 -7.55 0.30
C TYR A 153 -3.92 -8.36 0.97
N ASN A 154 -4.07 -8.23 2.29
CA ASN A 154 -5.12 -8.91 3.06
C ASN A 154 -6.10 -7.84 3.57
N PRO A 155 -7.35 -7.78 3.08
CA PRO A 155 -8.39 -6.97 3.70
C PRO A 155 -8.78 -7.56 5.06
N ASP A 156 -9.22 -6.73 6.01
CA ASP A 156 -9.48 -7.19 7.38
C ASP A 156 -10.88 -7.78 7.57
N TRP A 157 -11.89 -7.26 6.88
CA TRP A 157 -13.29 -7.61 7.13
C TRP A 157 -14.07 -7.86 5.85
N ALA A 158 -14.94 -8.86 5.88
CA ALA A 158 -16.03 -9.05 4.92
C ALA A 158 -17.35 -8.90 5.65
N ILE A 159 -18.24 -8.02 5.15
CA ILE A 159 -19.45 -7.60 5.86
C ILE A 159 -20.63 -7.64 4.90
N VAL A 160 -21.68 -8.37 5.25
CA VAL A 160 -22.96 -8.36 4.55
C VAL A 160 -23.89 -7.39 5.29
N LYS A 161 -24.21 -6.29 4.63
CA LYS A 161 -25.13 -5.25 5.13
C LYS A 161 -26.41 -5.27 4.32
N GLN A 162 -27.54 -5.19 5.01
CA GLN A 162 -28.84 -4.93 4.43
C GLN A 162 -28.99 -3.41 4.26
N GLU A 163 -29.20 -2.97 3.02
CA GLU A 163 -29.47 -1.57 2.71
C GLU A 163 -30.93 -1.18 3.01
N ASP A 164 -31.20 0.12 3.05
CA ASP A 164 -32.55 0.67 3.32
C ASP A 164 -33.59 0.24 2.27
N ASP A 165 -33.14 -0.11 1.06
CA ASP A 165 -33.97 -0.65 -0.03
C ASP A 165 -34.30 -2.15 0.15
N GLY A 166 -33.75 -2.79 1.19
CA GLY A 166 -33.91 -4.21 1.50
C GLY A 166 -32.91 -5.13 0.80
N GLU A 167 -32.05 -4.62 -0.09
CA GLU A 167 -31.02 -5.42 -0.76
C GLU A 167 -29.85 -5.73 0.18
N GLU A 168 -29.36 -6.97 0.15
CA GLU A 168 -28.13 -7.36 0.84
C GLU A 168 -26.92 -7.07 -0.06
N LYS A 169 -25.95 -6.33 0.49
CA LYS A 169 -24.72 -5.97 -0.22
C LYS A 169 -23.50 -6.44 0.57
N LEU A 170 -22.59 -7.13 -0.12
CA LEU A 170 -21.29 -7.52 0.41
C LEU A 170 -20.34 -6.32 0.31
N TYR A 171 -19.79 -5.94 1.45
CA TYR A 171 -18.75 -4.95 1.61
C TYR A 171 -17.47 -5.63 2.05
N LEU A 172 -16.40 -5.46 1.28
CA LEU A 172 -15.05 -5.76 1.73
C LEU A 172 -14.42 -4.49 2.30
N VAL A 173 -14.02 -4.58 3.57
CA VAL A 173 -13.59 -3.44 4.37
C VAL A 173 -12.18 -3.66 4.90
N THR A 174 -11.41 -2.58 4.86
CA THR A 174 -9.96 -2.65 5.02
C THR A 174 -9.44 -1.61 5.98
N GLU A 175 -8.63 -2.08 6.94
CA GLU A 175 -7.77 -1.40 7.90
C GLU A 175 -8.43 -0.47 8.92
N THR A 176 -8.78 -1.09 10.05
CA THR A 176 -9.05 -0.50 11.38
C THR A 176 -7.80 0.09 12.06
N LYS A 177 -6.79 0.53 11.30
CA LYS A 177 -5.59 1.17 11.87
C LYS A 177 -5.83 2.66 12.07
N ALA A 178 -5.28 3.17 13.16
CA ALA A 178 -5.52 4.51 13.66
C ALA A 178 -5.21 5.56 12.58
N THR A 179 -6.18 6.45 12.36
CA THR A 179 -6.16 7.65 11.51
C THR A 179 -5.80 7.49 10.02
N LYS A 180 -6.61 8.14 9.16
CA LYS A 180 -6.35 8.30 7.71
C LYS A 180 -4.98 8.93 7.39
N GLU A 181 -4.35 9.57 8.38
CA GLU A 181 -3.02 10.18 8.28
C GLU A 181 -1.87 9.17 8.39
N GLU A 182 -2.02 8.06 9.15
CA GLU A 182 -0.97 7.05 9.30
C GLU A 182 -0.78 6.23 8.00
N LEU A 183 -1.87 6.03 7.25
CA LEU A 183 -1.88 5.45 5.90
C LEU A 183 -1.20 6.35 4.85
N GLN A 184 -1.20 7.67 5.04
CA GLN A 184 -0.47 8.60 4.16
C GLN A 184 1.05 8.48 4.34
N LEU A 185 1.52 8.05 5.52
CA LEU A 185 2.94 7.87 5.80
C LEU A 185 3.50 6.58 5.19
N ARG A 186 2.66 5.58 4.90
CA ARG A 186 3.03 4.36 4.18
C ARG A 186 2.41 4.36 2.79
N ALA A 187 3.04 5.08 1.86
CA ALA A 187 2.67 5.11 0.45
C ALA A 187 2.45 3.71 -0.19
N GLY A 188 3.00 2.64 0.39
CA GLY A 188 2.75 1.26 -0.03
C GLY A 188 1.39 0.67 0.39
N GLU A 189 0.85 1.03 1.56
CA GLU A 189 -0.42 0.46 2.06
C GLU A 189 -1.61 1.01 1.26
N TRP A 190 -1.68 2.33 1.06
CA TRP A 190 -2.69 2.96 0.21
C TRP A 190 -2.70 2.37 -1.21
N LYS A 191 -1.51 2.12 -1.74
CA LYS A 191 -1.31 1.50 -3.05
C LYS A 191 -1.85 0.06 -3.11
N LYS A 192 -1.71 -0.72 -2.04
CA LYS A 192 -2.30 -2.06 -1.95
C LYS A 192 -3.83 -2.01 -1.85
N ILE A 193 -4.38 -1.03 -1.12
CA ILE A 193 -5.83 -0.78 -1.05
C ILE A 193 -6.39 -0.47 -2.45
N GLN A 194 -5.68 0.34 -3.25
CA GLN A 194 -6.08 0.62 -4.64
C GLN A 194 -6.11 -0.64 -5.51
N CYS A 195 -5.11 -1.52 -5.40
CA CYS A 195 -5.10 -2.81 -6.07
C CYS A 195 -6.26 -3.71 -5.62
N GLY A 196 -6.51 -3.78 -4.29
CA GLY A 196 -7.64 -4.52 -3.74
C GLY A 196 -8.97 -4.03 -4.29
N LYS A 197 -9.18 -2.71 -4.35
CA LYS A 197 -10.37 -2.12 -4.98
C LYS A 197 -10.53 -2.58 -6.43
N ALA A 198 -9.48 -2.46 -7.25
CA ALA A 198 -9.51 -2.89 -8.65
C ALA A 198 -9.80 -4.39 -8.80
N HIS A 199 -9.29 -5.22 -7.88
CA HIS A 199 -9.56 -6.66 -7.86
C HIS A 199 -11.04 -6.97 -7.59
N PHE A 200 -11.61 -6.38 -6.55
CA PHE A 200 -13.01 -6.65 -6.19
C PHE A 200 -14.01 -5.98 -7.13
N ASP A 201 -13.66 -4.84 -7.73
CA ASP A 201 -14.44 -4.23 -8.81
C ASP A 201 -14.55 -5.20 -10.02
N ALA A 202 -13.50 -5.97 -10.32
CA ALA A 202 -13.54 -6.99 -11.38
C ALA A 202 -14.41 -8.22 -11.01
N LEU A 203 -14.75 -8.39 -9.73
CA LEU A 203 -15.63 -9.44 -9.21
C LEU A 203 -17.06 -8.93 -8.94
N ASP A 204 -17.36 -7.67 -9.26
CA ASP A 204 -18.63 -6.99 -8.93
C ASP A 204 -18.94 -6.97 -7.42
N VAL A 205 -17.89 -6.95 -6.59
CA VAL A 205 -17.99 -6.86 -5.13
C VAL A 205 -17.66 -5.44 -4.69
N LYS A 206 -18.54 -4.84 -3.88
CA LYS A 206 -18.31 -3.49 -3.37
C LYS A 206 -17.15 -3.48 -2.38
N PHE A 207 -16.12 -2.71 -2.70
CA PHE A 207 -14.99 -2.48 -1.82
C PHE A 207 -15.09 -1.11 -1.16
N LYS A 208 -15.00 -1.05 0.17
CA LYS A 208 -15.13 0.18 0.94
C LYS A 208 -14.01 0.28 1.96
N HIS A 209 -13.16 1.28 1.80
CA HIS A 209 -12.18 1.64 2.82
C HIS A 209 -12.91 2.38 3.95
N ALA A 210 -13.04 1.74 5.12
CA ALA A 210 -13.69 2.30 6.29
C ALA A 210 -12.76 2.19 7.51
N VAL A 211 -12.55 3.32 8.19
CA VAL A 211 -11.70 3.38 9.40
C VAL A 211 -12.52 3.27 10.69
N SER A 212 -13.84 3.33 10.59
CA SER A 212 -14.76 3.19 11.70
C SER A 212 -16.04 2.44 11.25
N PRO A 213 -16.71 1.75 12.17
CA PRO A 213 -17.90 0.98 11.81
C PRO A 213 -19.04 1.89 11.34
N GLU A 214 -19.10 3.15 11.76
CA GLU A 214 -20.11 4.13 11.31
C GLU A 214 -19.91 4.55 9.86
N GLU A 215 -18.71 4.38 9.30
CA GLU A 215 -18.48 4.65 7.89
C GLU A 215 -19.11 3.58 7.00
N ILE A 216 -19.47 2.40 7.52
CA ILE A 216 -20.11 1.29 6.77
C ILE A 216 -21.59 1.53 6.60
#